data_AF-A0AAX4KA85-F1
#
_entry.id   AF-A0AAX4KA85-F1
#
_cell.length_a   1.000
_cell.length_b   1.000
_cell.length_c   1.000
_cell.angle_alpha   90.00
_cell.angle_beta   90.00
_cell.angle_gamma   90.00
#
_symmetry.space_group_name_H-M   'P 1'
#
loop_
_entity.id
_entity.type
_entity.pdbx_description
1 polymer ?
#
loop_
_entity_poly.entity_id
_entity_poly.type
_entity_poly.pdbx_seq_one_letter_code
_entity_poly.pdbx_strand_id
1 'polypeptide(L)' 'MISKFLLLLTVLALCLMVVQGSPIKVPSTPTTRSNTNDKETRNDRLSNAQRIARGLPLKTPERLYDPTRVNPLKARAS' A
#
# COMPACT_ATOMS: atom_id res chain seq x y z
N MET A 1 18.13 49.55 2.33
CA MET A 1 18.67 48.17 2.50
C MET A 1 17.65 47.22 3.15
N ILE A 2 16.85 47.70 4.12
CA ILE A 2 15.83 46.90 4.84
C ILE A 2 14.82 46.15 3.95
N SER A 3 14.39 46.74 2.83
CA SER A 3 13.35 46.17 1.96
C SER A 3 13.79 44.85 1.28
N LYS A 4 15.06 44.74 0.88
CA LYS A 4 15.60 43.53 0.26
C LYS A 4 15.70 42.37 1.25
N PHE A 5 16.02 42.68 2.51
CA PHE A 5 16.05 41.70 3.59
C PHE A 5 14.65 41.18 3.94
N LEU A 6 13.65 42.06 3.97
CA LEU A 6 12.26 41.66 4.20
C LEU A 6 11.75 40.73 3.08
N LEU A 7 12.08 41.03 1.82
CA LEU A 7 11.69 40.18 0.69
C LEU A 7 12.39 38.81 0.73
N LEU A 8 13.65 38.76 1.15
CA LEU A 8 14.38 37.50 1.28
C LEU A 8 13.81 36.63 2.41
N LEU A 9 13.42 37.25 3.53
CA LEU A 9 12.79 36.55 4.66
C LEU A 9 11.41 35.97 4.29
N THR A 10 10.58 36.70 3.53
CA THR A 10 9.26 36.19 3.13
C THR A 10 9.37 35.03 2.14
N VAL A 11 10.31 35.09 1.19
CA VAL A 11 10.57 33.99 0.25
C VAL A 11 11.11 32.76 0.99
N LEU A 12 12.04 32.95 1.94
CA LEU A 12 12.58 31.86 2.75
C LEU A 12 11.47 31.17 3.59
N ALA A 13 10.59 31.96 4.22
CA ALA A 13 9.47 31.43 4.98
C ALA A 13 8.49 30.63 4.11
N LEU A 14 8.21 31.11 2.89
CA LEU A 14 7.37 30.40 1.92
C LEU A 14 8.00 29.05 1.53
N CYS A 15 9.30 29.02 1.25
CA CYS A 15 10.02 27.78 0.90
C CYS A 15 9.96 26.74 2.03
N LEU A 16 10.12 27.15 3.29
CA LEU A 16 10.06 26.24 4.43
C LEU A 16 8.66 25.64 4.65
N MET A 17 7.59 26.40 4.36
CA MET A 17 6.21 25.91 4.46
C MET A 17 5.87 24.86 3.40
N VAL A 18 6.43 24.96 2.19
CA VAL A 18 6.20 23.97 1.11
C VAL A 18 6.87 22.63 1.41
N VAL A 19 8.03 22.62 2.07
CA VAL A 19 8.78 21.39 2.38
C VAL A 19 8.08 20.53 3.45
N GLN A 20 7.23 21.13 4.30
CA GLN A 20 6.46 20.41 5.31
C GLN A 20 5.15 19.80 4.79
N GLY A 21 4.99 19.66 3.47
CA GLY A 21 3.89 18.91 2.86
C GLY A 21 3.80 17.50 3.45
N SER A 22 2.83 17.33 4.35
CA SER A 22 2.56 16.09 5.07
C SER A 22 2.48 14.90 4.11
N PRO A 23 3.10 13.75 4.43
CA PRO A 23 2.97 12.58 3.57
C PRO A 23 1.50 12.22 3.44
N ILE A 24 1.04 12.12 2.19
CA ILE A 24 -0.30 11.65 1.83
C ILE A 24 -0.47 10.27 2.48
N LYS A 25 -1.29 10.19 3.53
CA LYS A 25 -1.76 8.92 4.09
C LYS A 25 -2.68 8.30 3.04
N VAL A 26 -2.10 7.49 2.17
CA VAL A 26 -2.85 6.65 1.26
C VAL A 26 -3.76 5.76 2.12
N PRO A 27 -5.09 5.75 1.89
CA PRO A 27 -5.97 4.86 2.61
C PRO A 27 -5.66 3.43 2.15
N SER A 28 -4.89 2.70 2.95
CA SER A 28 -4.74 1.26 2.79
C SER A 28 -6.04 0.61 3.24
N THR A 29 -6.98 0.43 2.32
CA THR A 29 -8.13 -0.46 2.48
C THR A 29 -7.62 -1.89 2.67
N PRO A 30 -7.75 -2.50 3.86
CA PRO A 30 -7.39 -3.90 4.02
C PRO A 30 -8.62 -4.72 3.68
N THR A 31 -8.79 -5.07 2.41
CA THR A 31 -9.73 -6.12 2.00
C THR A 31 -9.01 -7.47 2.04
N THR A 32 -8.60 -7.93 3.22
CA THR A 32 -8.21 -9.34 3.38
C THR A 32 -8.64 -9.84 4.75
N ARG A 33 -9.65 -10.70 4.72
CA ARG A 33 -10.16 -11.48 5.85
C ARG A 33 -9.03 -12.42 6.32
N SER A 34 -8.24 -11.99 7.30
CA SER A 34 -7.19 -12.82 7.92
C SER A 34 -7.74 -13.40 9.21
N ASN A 35 -8.26 -14.63 9.14
CA ASN A 35 -8.58 -15.43 10.31
C ASN A 35 -7.60 -16.60 10.36
N THR A 36 -6.44 -16.40 11.00
CA THR A 36 -5.73 -17.41 11.81
C THR A 36 -4.46 -16.78 12.40
N ASN A 37 -4.53 -16.43 13.67
CA ASN A 37 -3.45 -16.41 14.68
C ASN A 37 -2.01 -16.12 14.21
N ASP A 38 -1.65 -14.83 14.28
CA ASP A 38 -0.44 -14.28 14.91
C ASP A 38 0.90 -15.00 14.70
N LYS A 39 1.47 -14.86 13.50
CA LYS A 39 2.87 -14.41 13.29
C LYS A 39 3.15 -14.17 11.80
N GLU A 40 2.45 -13.21 11.16
CA GLU A 40 2.85 -12.78 9.82
C GLU A 40 4.21 -12.08 9.88
N THR A 41 5.21 -12.66 9.22
CA THR A 41 6.48 -11.97 9.02
C THR A 41 6.28 -10.83 8.02
N ARG A 42 7.17 -9.82 8.03
CA ARG A 42 7.11 -8.68 7.10
C ARG A 42 7.05 -9.11 5.62
N ASN A 43 7.58 -10.29 5.31
CA ASN A 43 7.61 -10.85 3.96
C ASN A 43 6.29 -11.52 3.53
N ASP A 44 5.43 -11.91 4.48
CA ASP A 44 4.14 -12.57 4.20
C ASP A 44 3.08 -11.61 3.68
N ARG A 45 3.29 -10.32 3.97
CA ARG A 45 2.49 -9.17 3.50
C ARG A 45 2.86 -8.69 2.10
N LEU A 46 3.96 -9.19 1.53
CA LEU A 46 4.40 -8.78 0.19
C LEU A 46 3.58 -9.49 -0.89
N SER A 47 3.19 -8.74 -1.92
CA SER A 47 2.60 -9.33 -3.12
C SER A 47 3.66 -10.12 -3.91
N ASN A 48 3.23 -11.04 -4.78
CA ASN A 48 4.16 -11.81 -5.63
C ASN A 48 5.04 -10.90 -6.51
N ALA A 49 4.50 -9.78 -7.01
CA ALA A 49 5.28 -8.79 -7.75
C ALA A 49 6.41 -8.18 -6.88
N GLN A 50 6.10 -7.83 -5.63
CA GLN A 50 7.09 -7.30 -4.69
C GLN A 50 8.12 -8.35 -4.27
N ARG A 51 7.74 -9.63 -4.22
CA ARG A 51 8.65 -10.74 -3.90
C ARG A 51 9.65 -10.98 -5.03
N ILE A 52 9.19 -10.97 -6.29
CA ILE A 52 10.06 -11.07 -7.49
C ILE A 52 11.11 -9.95 -7.50
N ALA A 53 10.69 -8.71 -7.27
CA ALA A 53 11.59 -7.56 -7.22
C ALA A 53 12.67 -7.67 -6.13
N ARG A 54 12.45 -8.50 -5.11
CA ARG A 54 13.37 -8.74 -3.98
C ARG A 54 14.12 -10.07 -4.09
N GLY A 55 13.95 -10.85 -5.16
CA GLY A 55 14.53 -12.19 -5.29
C GLY A 55 13.98 -13.21 -4.28
N LEU A 56 12.80 -12.94 -3.70
CA LEU A 56 12.15 -13.83 -2.74
C LEU A 56 11.32 -14.89 -3.46
N PRO A 57 11.15 -16.10 -2.90
CA PRO A 57 10.32 -17.15 -3.48
C PRO A 57 8.86 -16.71 -3.56
N LEU A 58 8.14 -17.16 -4.59
CA LEU A 58 6.72 -16.82 -4.78
C LEU A 58 5.84 -17.36 -3.64
N LYS A 59 4.76 -16.64 -3.33
CA LYS A 59 3.72 -17.12 -2.42
C LYS A 59 2.84 -18.13 -3.16
N THR A 60 2.70 -19.32 -2.59
CA THR A 60 1.83 -20.37 -3.12
C THR A 60 0.36 -20.00 -2.93
N PRO A 61 -0.52 -20.33 -3.88
CA PRO A 61 -1.95 -20.15 -3.69
C PRO A 61 -2.44 -21.02 -2.53
N GLU A 62 -3.34 -20.49 -1.72
CA GLU A 62 -3.94 -21.23 -0.60
C GLU A 62 -4.83 -22.38 -1.09
N ARG A 63 -5.43 -22.22 -2.26
CA ARG A 63 -6.37 -23.18 -2.83
C ARG A 63 -6.12 -23.32 -4.33
N LEU A 64 -5.95 -24.56 -4.77
CA LEU A 64 -5.94 -24.89 -6.19
C LEU A 64 -7.38 -24.89 -6.72
N TYR A 65 -7.50 -24.62 -8.03
CA TYR A 65 -8.78 -24.77 -8.72
C TYR A 65 -9.24 -26.22 -8.66
N ASP A 66 -10.52 -26.39 -8.35
CA ASP A 66 -11.18 -27.69 -8.30
C ASP A 66 -12.45 -27.60 -9.17
N PRO A 67 -12.50 -28.34 -10.29
CA PRO A 67 -13.62 -28.26 -11.22
C PRO A 67 -14.91 -28.88 -10.65
N THR A 68 -14.81 -29.70 -9.61
CA THR A 68 -15.98 -30.34 -8.97
C THR A 68 -16.66 -29.43 -7.95
N ARG A 69 -15.97 -28.36 -7.54
CA ARG A 69 -16.50 -27.40 -6.58
C ARG A 69 -17.44 -26.44 -7.27
N VAL A 70 -18.71 -26.52 -6.89
CA VAL A 70 -19.74 -25.55 -7.28
C VAL A 70 -19.32 -24.17 -6.77
N ASN A 71 -19.13 -23.22 -7.68
CA ASN A 71 -18.86 -21.84 -7.30
C ASN A 71 -20.17 -21.24 -6.76
N PRO A 72 -20.28 -20.96 -5.44
CA PRO A 72 -21.53 -20.46 -4.86
C PRO A 72 -21.92 -19.08 -5.41
N LEU A 73 -20.98 -18.33 -5.98
CA LEU A 73 -21.22 -17.01 -6.59
C LEU A 73 -21.71 -17.08 -8.03
N LYS A 74 -21.72 -18.27 -8.66
CA LYS A 74 -22.28 -18.49 -10.00
C LYS A 74 -23.74 -18.99 -9.96
N ALA A 75 -24.36 -19.03 -8.79
CA ALA A 75 -25.75 -19.44 -8.69
C ALA A 75 -26.69 -18.39 -9.31
N ARG A 76 -27.24 -18.77 -10.46
CA ARG A 76 -28.45 -18.26 -11.14
C ARG A 76 -28.31 -16.98 -11.96
N ALA A 77 -27.81 -17.12 -13.19
CA ALA A 77 -28.43 -16.46 -14.32
C ALA A 77 -29.48 -17.42 -14.90
N SER A 78 -30.74 -17.23 -14.50
CA SER A 78 -31.92 -17.72 -15.21
C SER A 78 -32.67 -16.50 -15.72
#